data_AF-A0A0A7LJ14-F1
#
_entry.id   AF-A0A0A7LJ14-F1
#
_cell.length_a   1.000
_cell.length_b   1.000
_cell.length_c   1.000
_cell.angle_alpha   90.00
_cell.angle_beta   90.00
_cell.angle_gamma   90.00
#
_symmetry.space_group_name_H-M   'P 1'
#
loop_
_entity.id
_entity.type
_entity.pdbx_description
1 polymer ?
#
loop_
_entity_poly.entity_id
_entity_poly.type
_entity_poly.pdbx_seq_one_letter_code
_entity_poly.pdbx_strand_id
1 'polypeptide(L)'
;MSDTTITKVDSAYSPKGHDGEKYLASGIHMAMRLWENEQPAAAKEPAARPYETVGYVISGRAELHVAGQMVLLEPGNSWVVPRGAEHSYKILEPFTAVETTSPPAHVHGREDK
;
A
#
# COMPACT_ATOMS: atom_id res chain seq x y z
N MET A 1 -22.01 9.73 -18.17
CA MET A 1 -22.25 10.62 -17.01
C MET A 1 -21.01 10.58 -16.17
N SER A 2 -20.40 11.73 -15.88
CA SER A 2 -19.29 11.81 -14.94
C SER A 2 -19.82 11.46 -13.55
N ASP A 3 -19.13 10.59 -12.82
CA ASP A 3 -19.43 10.37 -11.41
C ASP A 3 -19.11 11.67 -10.65
N THR A 4 -20.11 12.24 -9.99
CA THR A 4 -19.99 13.49 -9.22
C THR A 4 -20.15 13.27 -7.72
N THR A 5 -20.19 12.02 -7.27
CA THR A 5 -20.42 11.69 -5.86
C THR A 5 -19.11 11.77 -5.07
N ILE A 6 -19.13 12.51 -3.96
CA ILE A 6 -18.01 12.54 -3.02
C ILE A 6 -18.09 11.30 -2.14
N THR A 7 -17.00 10.53 -2.12
CA THR A 7 -16.81 9.44 -1.16
C THR A 7 -15.84 9.88 -0.07
N LYS A 8 -16.28 9.84 1.19
CA LYS A 8 -15.45 10.09 2.37
C LYS A 8 -15.35 8.81 3.18
N VAL A 9 -14.13 8.40 3.51
CA VAL A 9 -13.84 7.23 4.36
C VAL A 9 -13.17 7.72 5.63
N ASP A 10 -13.63 7.21 6.77
CA ASP A 10 -12.97 7.39 8.06
C ASP A 10 -12.13 6.14 8.38
N SER A 11 -10.81 6.32 8.47
CA SER A 11 -9.87 5.21 8.69
C SER A 11 -10.01 4.57 10.06
N ALA A 12 -10.61 5.25 11.04
CA ALA A 12 -10.85 4.69 12.37
C ALA A 12 -11.81 3.49 12.34
N TYR A 13 -12.70 3.45 11.35
CA TYR A 13 -13.72 2.40 11.19
C TYR A 13 -13.49 1.53 9.95
N SER A 14 -12.35 1.68 9.29
CA SER A 14 -12.09 0.98 8.04
C SER A 14 -11.77 -0.50 8.29
N PRO A 15 -12.37 -1.42 7.50
CA PRO A 15 -12.02 -2.83 7.58
C PRO A 15 -10.57 -3.05 7.17
N LYS A 16 -9.97 -4.10 7.73
CA LYS A 16 -8.64 -4.58 7.34
C LYS A 16 -8.77 -5.62 6.23
N GLY A 17 -7.86 -5.55 5.26
CA GLY A 17 -7.66 -6.56 4.25
C GLY A 17 -6.92 -7.77 4.80
N HIS A 18 -6.71 -8.75 3.91
CA HIS A 18 -6.06 -10.01 4.24
C HIS A 18 -4.65 -9.81 4.81
N ASP A 19 -3.91 -8.83 4.29
CA ASP A 19 -2.51 -8.62 4.67
C ASP A 19 -2.36 -7.67 5.87
N GLY A 20 -3.47 -7.15 6.41
CA GLY A 20 -3.51 -6.26 7.58
C GLY A 20 -3.72 -4.78 7.25
N GLU A 21 -3.70 -4.42 5.95
CA GLU A 21 -3.91 -3.07 5.46
C GLU A 21 -5.34 -2.59 5.71
N LYS A 22 -5.54 -1.36 6.17
CA LYS A 22 -6.87 -0.74 6.22
C LYS A 22 -7.24 -0.20 4.84
N TYR A 23 -8.46 -0.50 4.38
CA TYR A 23 -8.99 0.07 3.14
C TYR A 23 -9.36 1.55 3.33
N LEU A 24 -8.84 2.43 2.48
CA LEU A 24 -9.21 3.84 2.47
C LEU A 24 -10.13 4.14 1.27
N ALA A 25 -10.21 5.41 0.86
CA ALA A 25 -11.00 5.81 -0.31
C ALA A 25 -10.55 5.09 -1.58
N SER A 26 -11.52 4.70 -2.40
CA SER A 26 -11.33 3.99 -3.65
C SER A 26 -12.13 4.65 -4.76
N GLY A 27 -11.49 4.89 -5.89
CA GLY A 27 -12.12 5.27 -7.14
C GLY A 27 -12.06 4.15 -8.17
N ILE A 28 -12.38 4.49 -9.42
CA ILE A 28 -12.36 3.55 -10.55
C ILE A 28 -10.93 3.18 -10.96
N HIS A 29 -10.01 4.13 -10.89
CA HIS A 29 -8.64 3.96 -11.41
C HIS A 29 -7.61 3.73 -10.32
N MET A 30 -7.91 4.11 -9.08
CA MET A 30 -6.97 3.99 -7.97
C MET A 30 -7.67 3.79 -6.65
N ALA A 31 -6.98 3.13 -5.72
CA ALA A 31 -7.44 3.00 -4.34
C ALA A 31 -6.29 3.19 -3.36
N MET A 32 -6.65 3.80 -2.23
CA MET A 32 -5.73 4.04 -1.13
C MET A 32 -5.85 2.93 -0.08
N ARG A 33 -4.74 2.64 0.60
CA ARG A 33 -4.68 1.77 1.77
C ARG A 33 -3.73 2.35 2.82
N LEU A 34 -3.96 1.99 4.07
CA LEU A 34 -3.13 2.37 5.21
C LEU A 34 -2.53 1.13 5.86
N TRP A 35 -1.20 1.10 5.96
CA TRP A 35 -0.47 0.21 6.85
C TRP A 35 -0.32 0.95 8.18
N GLU A 36 -0.87 0.40 9.26
CA GLU A 36 -0.95 1.10 10.55
C GLU A 36 -0.24 0.31 11.63
N ASN A 37 0.84 0.89 12.17
CA ASN A 37 1.61 0.33 13.26
C ASN A 37 2.10 -1.12 12.98
N GLU A 38 2.57 -1.36 11.76
CA GLU A 38 3.17 -2.62 11.37
C GLU A 38 4.42 -2.87 12.22
N GLN A 39 4.46 -4.01 12.91
CA GLN A 39 5.56 -4.32 13.83
C GLN A 39 6.81 -4.79 13.08
N PRO A 40 8.01 -4.61 13.67
CA PRO A 40 9.25 -5.10 13.08
C PRO A 40 9.18 -6.57 12.70
N ALA A 41 9.54 -6.87 11.45
CA ALA A 41 9.47 -8.20 10.88
C ALA A 41 10.53 -8.35 9.78
N ALA A 42 11.02 -9.59 9.60
CA ALA A 42 11.87 -9.93 8.48
C ALA A 42 11.15 -9.70 7.15
N ALA A 43 11.91 -9.50 6.08
CA ALA A 43 11.35 -9.38 4.74
C ALA A 43 10.53 -10.62 4.40
N LYS A 44 9.30 -10.41 3.90
CA LYS A 44 8.55 -11.47 3.21
C LYS A 44 9.24 -11.80 1.89
N GLU A 45 8.89 -12.95 1.30
CA GLU A 45 9.35 -13.28 -0.05
C GLU A 45 8.98 -12.16 -1.05
N PRO A 46 9.89 -11.78 -1.96
CA PRO A 46 9.59 -10.81 -2.99
C PRO A 46 8.38 -11.22 -3.83
N ALA A 47 7.54 -10.25 -4.17
CA ALA A 47 6.38 -10.47 -5.02
C ALA A 47 6.27 -9.38 -6.07
N ALA A 48 5.87 -9.76 -7.28
CA ALA A 48 5.41 -8.82 -8.31
C ALA A 48 3.90 -8.63 -8.21
N ARG A 49 3.42 -7.40 -8.46
CA ARG A 49 1.99 -7.07 -8.43
C ARG A 49 1.51 -6.51 -9.77
N PRO A 50 0.27 -6.80 -10.20
CA PRO A 50 -0.29 -6.33 -11.47
C PRO A 50 -0.78 -4.87 -11.39
N TYR A 51 -0.21 -4.06 -10.50
CA TYR A 51 -0.53 -2.65 -10.30
C TYR A 51 0.72 -1.90 -9.86
N GLU A 52 0.76 -0.59 -10.15
CA GLU A 52 1.73 0.33 -9.57
C GLU A 52 1.33 0.68 -8.14
N THR A 53 2.31 0.90 -7.28
CA THR A 53 2.11 1.40 -5.90
C THR A 53 2.88 2.70 -5.71
N VAL A 54 2.21 3.74 -5.22
CA VAL A 54 2.82 5.00 -4.79
C VAL A 54 2.57 5.16 -3.29
N GLY A 55 3.62 5.38 -2.50
CA GLY A 55 3.52 5.43 -1.04
C GLY A 55 4.11 6.67 -0.40
N TYR A 56 3.70 6.93 0.84
CA TYR A 56 4.23 7.98 1.72
C TYR A 56 4.32 7.50 3.17
N VAL A 57 5.47 7.73 3.80
CA VAL A 57 5.72 7.32 5.20
C VAL A 57 5.20 8.37 6.17
N ILE A 58 4.30 7.94 7.05
CA ILE A 58 3.78 8.76 8.15
C ILE A 58 4.72 8.67 9.37
N SER A 59 5.12 7.46 9.76
CA SER A 59 6.02 7.22 10.89
C SER A 59 6.76 5.88 10.78
N GLY A 60 7.84 5.72 11.56
CA GLY A 60 8.64 4.51 11.61
C GLY A 60 9.63 4.37 10.46
N ARG A 61 10.20 3.17 10.30
CA ARG A 61 11.22 2.86 9.29
C ARG A 61 11.05 1.47 8.69
N ALA A 62 11.29 1.39 7.38
CA ALA A 62 11.30 0.13 6.65
C ALA A 62 12.37 0.15 5.55
N GLU A 63 12.90 -1.02 5.19
CA GLU A 63 13.65 -1.20 3.95
C GLU A 63 12.67 -1.61 2.85
N LEU A 64 12.71 -0.94 1.71
CA LEU A 64 12.07 -1.38 0.47
C LEU A 64 13.14 -1.92 -0.46
N HIS A 65 13.00 -3.19 -0.83
CA HIS A 65 13.83 -3.85 -1.83
C HIS A 65 13.02 -3.96 -3.12
N VAL A 66 13.55 -3.46 -4.24
CA VAL A 66 12.90 -3.50 -5.55
C VAL A 66 13.96 -3.54 -6.66
N ALA A 67 13.81 -4.44 -7.63
CA ALA A 67 14.72 -4.54 -8.78
C ALA A 67 16.23 -4.61 -8.40
N GLY A 68 16.57 -5.33 -7.32
CA GLY A 68 17.95 -5.47 -6.83
C GLY A 68 18.51 -4.23 -6.12
N GLN A 69 17.69 -3.20 -5.92
CA GLN A 69 18.02 -2.01 -5.14
C GLN A 69 17.35 -2.07 -3.78
N MET A 70 17.98 -1.44 -2.78
CA MET A 70 17.40 -1.22 -1.48
C MET A 70 17.37 0.28 -1.18
N VAL A 71 16.22 0.76 -0.71
CA VAL A 71 16.08 2.11 -0.18
C VAL A 71 15.53 2.03 1.24
N LEU A 72 16.05 2.91 2.11
CA LEU A 72 15.49 3.13 3.44
C LEU A 72 14.32 4.11 3.32
N LEU A 73 13.18 3.73 3.89
CA LEU A 73 11.99 4.56 3.98
C LEU A 73 11.89 5.12 5.40
N GLU A 74 11.88 6.45 5.51
CA GLU A 74 11.75 7.22 6.75
C GLU A 74 10.60 8.23 6.66
N PRO A 75 10.12 8.80 7.79
CA PRO A 75 9.01 9.74 7.79
C PRO A 75 9.23 10.90 6.81
N GLY A 76 8.22 11.19 5.98
CA GLY A 76 8.33 12.20 4.92
C GLY A 76 8.84 11.69 3.58
N ASN A 77 9.33 10.44 3.51
CA ASN A 77 9.70 9.84 2.23
C ASN A 77 8.45 9.43 1.45
N SER A 78 8.55 9.53 0.13
CA SER A 78 7.61 8.93 -0.80
C SER A 78 8.35 8.02 -1.77
N TRP A 79 7.65 7.03 -2.33
CA TRP A 79 8.25 6.06 -3.22
C TRP A 79 7.27 5.59 -4.28
N VAL A 80 7.80 4.95 -5.32
CA VAL A 80 7.04 4.27 -6.36
C VAL A 80 7.59 2.85 -6.51
N VAL A 81 6.70 1.87 -6.51
CA VAL A 81 6.97 0.51 -6.98
C VAL A 81 6.28 0.35 -8.34
N PRO A 82 7.04 0.23 -9.45
CA PRO A 82 6.46 0.05 -10.76
C PRO A 82 5.63 -1.24 -10.86
N ARG A 83 4.59 -1.20 -11.69
CA ARG A 83 3.79 -2.39 -12.03
C ARG A 83 4.69 -3.53 -12.50
N GLY A 84 4.50 -4.72 -11.94
CA GLY A 84 5.24 -5.94 -12.30
C GLY A 84 6.65 -6.02 -11.72
N ALA A 85 7.13 -5.01 -11.00
CA ALA A 85 8.42 -5.08 -10.33
C ALA A 85 8.34 -5.98 -9.09
N GLU A 86 9.26 -6.94 -8.98
CA GLU A 86 9.43 -7.71 -7.76
C GLU A 86 9.91 -6.79 -6.63
N HIS A 87 9.21 -6.84 -5.50
CA HIS A 87 9.54 -6.05 -4.34
C HIS A 87 9.23 -6.79 -3.04
N SER A 88 9.94 -6.42 -1.97
CA SER A 88 9.69 -6.86 -0.60
C SER A 88 9.96 -5.72 0.37
N TYR A 89 9.24 -5.73 1.49
CA TYR A 89 9.43 -4.79 2.59
C TYR A 89 9.94 -5.50 3.83
N LYS A 90 10.88 -4.88 4.54
CA LYS A 90 11.35 -5.31 5.86
C LYS A 90 11.11 -4.18 6.85
N ILE A 91 10.32 -4.44 7.89
CA ILE A 91 9.96 -3.42 8.87
C ILE A 91 11.05 -3.39 9.96
N LEU A 92 11.64 -2.22 10.20
CA LEU A 92 12.73 -2.04 11.15
C LEU A 92 12.24 -1.50 12.50
N GLU A 93 11.28 -0.58 12.45
CA GLU A 93 10.63 0.07 13.60
C GLU A 93 9.11 0.12 13.31
N PRO A 94 8.23 0.23 14.33
CA PRO A 94 6.79 0.31 14.09
C PRO A 94 6.42 1.31 12.99
N PHE A 95 5.93 0.79 11.87
CA PHE A 95 5.85 1.52 10.61
C PHE A 95 4.41 1.84 10.23
N THR A 96 4.17 3.09 9.87
CA THR A 96 2.87 3.55 9.38
C THR A 96 3.04 4.29 8.07
N ALA A 97 2.31 3.86 7.04
CA ALA A 97 2.38 4.48 5.74
C ALA A 97 1.07 4.37 4.96
N VAL A 98 0.83 5.36 4.11
CA VAL A 98 -0.27 5.35 3.15
C VAL A 98 0.27 4.95 1.78
N GLU A 99 -0.46 4.11 1.09
CA GLU A 99 -0.17 3.72 -0.29
C GLU A 99 -1.39 3.94 -1.17
N THR A 100 -1.15 4.21 -2.44
CA THR A 100 -2.15 4.25 -3.51
C THR A 100 -1.76 3.25 -4.58
N THR A 101 -2.73 2.49 -5.10
CA THR A 101 -2.50 1.47 -6.14
C THR A 101 -3.28 1.78 -7.40
N SER A 102 -2.69 1.51 -8.57
CA SER A 102 -3.32 1.68 -9.88
C SER A 102 -2.96 0.52 -10.84
N PRO A 103 -3.95 -0.25 -11.36
CA PRO A 103 -5.36 -0.24 -10.97
C PRO A 103 -5.54 -0.61 -9.48
N PRO A 104 -6.71 -0.40 -8.89
CA PRO A 104 -6.92 -0.68 -7.48
C PRO A 104 -6.65 -2.15 -7.12
N ALA A 105 -5.80 -2.41 -6.12
CA ALA A 105 -5.36 -3.76 -5.75
C ALA A 105 -6.51 -4.73 -5.37
N HIS A 106 -7.59 -4.21 -4.81
CA HIS A 106 -8.76 -4.96 -4.38
C HIS A 106 -9.80 -5.26 -5.49
N VAL A 107 -9.59 -4.80 -6.74
CA VAL A 107 -10.59 -4.99 -7.82
C VAL A 107 -10.73 -6.45 -8.24
N HIS A 108 -9.70 -7.29 -8.05
CA HIS A 108 -9.80 -8.72 -8.34
C HIS A 108 -10.54 -9.53 -7.26
N GLY A 109 -10.98 -8.90 -6.15
CA GLY A 109 -11.83 -9.56 -5.15
C GLY A 109 -13.34 -9.52 -5.45
N ARG A 110 -13.76 -8.88 -6.55
CA ARG A 110 -15.18 -8.75 -6.92
C ARG A 110 -15.62 -9.65 -8.08
N GLU A 111 -14.70 -10.33 -8.75
CA GLU A 111 -15.03 -11.21 -9.90
C GLU A 111 -15.32 -12.67 -9.51
N ASP A 112 -15.15 -13.03 -8.23
CA ASP A 112 -15.47 -14.37 -7.69
C ASP A 112 -16.76 -14.38 -6.84
N LYS A 113 -17.87 -13.83 -7.37
CA LYS A 113 -19.22 -14.09 -6.84
C LYS A 113 -20.26 -14.23 -7.94
#